data_AF-A0A183EHH5-F1
#
_entry.id   AF-A0A183EHH5-F1
#
_cell.length_a   1.000
_cell.length_b   1.000
_cell.length_c   1.000
_cell.angle_alpha   90.00
_cell.angle_beta   90.00
_cell.angle_gamma   90.00
#
_symmetry.space_group_name_H-M   'P 1'
#
loop_
_entity.id
_entity.type
_entity.pdbx_description
1 polymer ?
#
loop_
_entity_poly.entity_id
_entity_poly.type
_entity_poly.pdbx_seq_one_letter_code
_entity_poly.pdbx_strand_id
1 'polypeptide(L)'
;MLEEQIRQGFSPLLAVLTSDAVERIAAKNNLSFTDLLLPFATVNCTIKDPSGSSVTSRIFFDFRDLRRDGFLLSLTVLPSVLHEAVSSVASTSDSEPELASSTFSEALLKWSEPAEHEFLRTYIGCLFVVSSDDDDPEQQLAKLIALQHEQQI
;
A
#
# COMPACT_ATOMS: atom_id res chain seq x y z
N MET A 1 -6.72 19.56 1.18
CA MET A 1 -7.29 18.24 1.50
C MET A 1 -7.39 17.37 0.24
N LEU A 2 -8.21 17.71 -0.76
CA LEU A 2 -8.36 16.86 -1.96
C LEU A 2 -7.06 16.68 -2.77
N GLU A 3 -6.29 17.75 -3.01
CA GLU A 3 -5.03 17.64 -3.77
C GLU A 3 -4.00 16.70 -3.12
N GLU A 4 -3.97 16.67 -1.79
CA GLU A 4 -3.06 15.81 -1.04
C GLU A 4 -3.54 14.36 -1.04
N GLN A 5 -4.85 14.13 -0.92
CA GLN A 5 -5.46 12.80 -1.08
C GLN A 5 -5.22 12.25 -2.49
N ILE A 6 -5.32 13.08 -3.53
CA ILE A 6 -4.98 12.68 -4.90
C ILE A 6 -3.49 12.35 -4.98
N ARG A 7 -2.59 13.23 -4.51
CA ARG A 7 -1.14 12.96 -4.55
C ARG A 7 -0.76 11.66 -3.84
N GLN A 8 -1.41 11.34 -2.72
CA GLN A 8 -1.21 10.09 -2.00
C GLN A 8 -1.87 8.90 -2.71
N GLY A 9 -3.06 9.07 -3.30
CA GLY A 9 -3.73 8.00 -4.04
C GLY A 9 -3.00 7.54 -5.32
N PHE A 10 -2.15 8.41 -5.88
CA PHE A 10 -1.32 8.10 -7.05
C PHE A 10 0.18 8.00 -6.70
N SER A 11 0.51 7.74 -5.43
CA SER A 11 1.90 7.49 -5.06
C SER A 11 2.41 6.17 -5.61
N PRO A 12 3.71 6.06 -5.94
CA PRO A 12 4.32 4.79 -6.32
C PRO A 12 4.09 3.71 -5.26
N LEU A 13 3.59 2.56 -5.70
CA LEU A 13 3.27 1.43 -4.85
C LEU A 13 4.50 0.55 -4.62
N LEU A 14 4.72 0.14 -3.37
CA LEU A 14 5.72 -0.85 -2.98
C LEU A 14 5.03 -2.05 -2.34
N ALA A 15 5.22 -3.21 -2.95
CA ALA A 15 4.74 -4.47 -2.40
C ALA A 15 5.58 -4.85 -1.18
N VAL A 16 4.95 -5.31 -0.12
CA VAL A 16 5.63 -5.77 1.09
C VAL A 16 5.20 -7.19 1.39
N LEU A 17 6.20 -8.05 1.61
CA LEU A 17 6.03 -9.45 1.96
C LEU A 17 6.90 -9.75 3.17
N THR A 18 6.26 -10.20 4.25
CA THR A 18 6.90 -10.42 5.55
C THR A 18 6.74 -11.88 5.96
N SER A 19 7.76 -12.41 6.64
CA SER A 19 7.64 -13.67 7.38
C SER A 19 6.72 -13.49 8.59
N ASP A 20 6.16 -14.59 9.09
CA ASP A 20 5.29 -14.53 10.26
C ASP A 20 6.03 -14.05 11.51
N ALA A 21 7.35 -14.30 11.62
CA ALA A 21 8.15 -13.78 12.73
C ALA A 21 8.23 -12.25 12.74
N VAL A 22 8.39 -11.63 11.57
CA VAL A 22 8.39 -10.16 11.44
C VAL A 22 7.06 -9.58 11.92
N GLU A 23 5.95 -10.15 11.48
CA GLU A 23 4.62 -9.71 11.91
C GLU A 23 4.40 -9.92 13.42
N ARG A 24 4.86 -11.04 13.99
CA ARG A 24 4.81 -11.26 15.44
C ARG A 24 5.61 -10.21 16.22
N ILE A 25 6.74 -9.75 15.69
CA ILE A 25 7.55 -8.71 16.32
C ILE A 25 6.84 -7.35 16.22
N ALA A 26 6.33 -6.98 15.04
CA ALA A 26 5.60 -5.73 14.84
C ALA A 26 4.34 -5.65 15.73
N ALA A 27 3.61 -6.77 15.84
CA ALA A 27 2.39 -6.88 16.62
C ALA A 27 2.59 -6.61 18.12
N LYS A 28 3.82 -6.72 18.66
CA LYS A 28 4.12 -6.32 20.05
C LYS A 28 3.82 -4.85 20.32
N ASN A 29 3.77 -4.01 19.27
CA ASN A 29 3.40 -2.60 19.33
C ASN A 29 1.97 -2.32 18.82
N ASN A 30 1.15 -3.36 18.59
CA ASN A 30 -0.15 -3.27 17.93
C ASN A 30 -0.09 -2.67 16.51
N LEU A 31 1.02 -2.92 15.80
CA LEU A 31 1.26 -2.43 14.45
C LEU A 31 1.59 -3.62 13.53
N SER A 32 1.24 -3.51 12.25
CA SER A 32 1.80 -4.36 11.20
C SER A 32 3.21 -3.89 10.81
N PHE A 33 3.95 -4.69 10.05
CA PHE A 33 5.24 -4.22 9.55
C PHE A 33 5.10 -3.02 8.60
N THR A 34 4.05 -2.97 7.77
CA THR A 34 3.82 -1.82 6.88
C THR A 34 3.49 -0.55 7.65
N ASP A 35 2.80 -0.66 8.79
CA ASP A 35 2.57 0.49 9.68
C ASP A 35 3.89 1.06 10.23
N LEU A 36 4.87 0.20 10.54
CA LEU A 36 6.20 0.62 10.99
C LEU A 36 6.99 1.35 9.89
N LEU A 37 6.63 1.17 8.61
CA LEU A 37 7.26 1.88 7.48
C LEU A 37 6.68 3.27 7.24
N LEU A 38 5.48 3.58 7.75
CA LEU A 38 4.79 4.86 7.49
C LEU A 38 5.64 6.10 7.79
N PRO A 39 6.44 6.17 8.88
CA PRO A 39 7.33 7.31 9.12
C PRO A 39 8.36 7.55 8.01
N PHE A 40 8.67 6.51 7.22
CA PHE A 40 9.65 6.53 6.13
C PHE A 40 9.00 6.58 4.74
N ALA A 41 7.66 6.62 4.66
CA ALA A 41 6.92 6.67 3.40
C ALA A 41 7.18 7.95 2.61
N THR A 42 7.62 9.02 3.25
CA THR A 42 7.89 10.29 2.58
C THR A 42 9.38 10.57 2.45
N VAL A 43 9.84 10.71 1.21
CA VAL A 43 11.24 11.02 0.89
C VAL A 43 11.32 12.38 0.21
N ASN A 44 12.15 13.26 0.76
CA ASN A 44 12.55 14.50 0.08
C ASN A 44 13.81 14.22 -0.73
N CYS A 45 13.75 14.40 -2.03
CA CYS A 45 14.87 14.08 -2.93
C CYS A 45 15.01 15.12 -4.04
N THR A 46 16.23 15.28 -4.53
CA THR A 46 16.53 16.08 -5.72
C THR A 46 16.73 15.14 -6.90
N ILE A 47 15.85 15.25 -7.90
CA ILE A 47 15.86 14.41 -9.10
C ILE A 47 16.31 15.28 -10.27
N LYS A 48 17.13 14.71 -11.15
CA LYS A 48 17.48 15.38 -12.41
C LYS A 48 16.47 14.99 -13.49
N ASP A 49 15.93 15.98 -14.18
CA ASP A 49 15.15 15.75 -15.39
C ASP A 49 16.05 15.36 -16.57
N PRO A 50 15.49 14.93 -17.72
CA PRO A 50 16.27 14.57 -18.90
C PRO A 50 17.13 15.70 -19.49
N SER A 51 16.85 16.96 -19.16
CA SER A 51 17.68 18.11 -19.55
C SER A 51 18.89 18.32 -18.61
N GLY A 52 18.97 17.56 -17.52
CA GLY A 52 19.98 17.67 -16.47
C GLY A 52 19.64 18.69 -15.38
N SER A 53 18.49 19.36 -15.48
CA SER A 53 18.01 20.30 -14.47
C SER A 53 17.58 19.55 -13.21
N SER A 54 17.90 20.11 -12.05
CA SER A 54 17.59 19.48 -10.76
C SER A 54 16.27 20.02 -10.22
N VAL A 55 15.34 19.12 -9.92
CA VAL A 55 14.04 19.41 -9.30
C VAL A 55 14.00 18.77 -7.93
N THR A 56 13.76 19.58 -6.90
CA THR A 56 13.49 19.05 -5.55
C THR A 56 12.03 18.63 -5.49
N SER A 57 11.79 17.38 -5.10
CA SER A 57 10.46 16.81 -4.99
C SER A 57 10.30 16.07 -3.66
N ARG A 58 9.05 15.98 -3.21
CA ARG A 58 8.62 15.20 -2.08
C ARG A 58 7.82 14.02 -2.62
N ILE A 59 8.39 12.84 -2.54
CA ILE A 59 7.75 11.59 -2.99
C ILE A 59 7.12 10.92 -1.77
N PHE A 60 5.86 10.51 -1.92
CA PHE A 60 5.18 9.61 -1.00
C PHE A 60 5.23 8.22 -1.62
N PHE A 61 5.54 7.18 -0.85
CA PHE A 61 5.46 5.78 -1.22
C PHE A 61 4.32 5.12 -0.45
N ASP A 62 3.57 4.27 -1.14
CA ASP A 62 2.48 3.51 -0.53
C ASP A 62 2.91 2.05 -0.39
N PHE A 63 3.15 1.64 0.85
CA PHE A 63 3.54 0.28 1.20
C PHE A 63 2.29 -0.58 1.39
N ARG A 64 2.16 -1.64 0.61
CA ARG A 64 1.01 -2.57 0.66
C ARG A 64 1.49 -3.95 1.08
N ASP A 65 0.90 -4.50 2.14
CA ASP A 65 1.13 -5.89 2.51
C ASP A 65 0.36 -6.79 1.53
N LEU A 66 1.05 -7.47 0.63
CA LEU A 66 0.39 -8.29 -0.40
C LEU A 66 -0.41 -9.45 0.18
N ARG A 67 -0.09 -9.92 1.40
CA ARG A 67 -0.81 -11.03 2.05
C ARG A 67 -2.10 -10.56 2.71
N ARG A 68 -2.16 -9.30 3.16
CA ARG A 68 -3.28 -8.75 3.96
C ARG A 68 -4.11 -7.72 3.24
N ASP A 69 -3.45 -6.75 2.61
CA ASP A 69 -4.14 -5.76 1.77
C ASP A 69 -4.64 -6.46 0.49
N GLY A 70 -3.95 -7.49 0.00
CA GLY A 70 -4.28 -8.09 -1.29
C GLY A 70 -3.87 -7.18 -2.45
N PHE A 71 -4.31 -7.53 -3.65
CA PHE A 71 -3.97 -6.81 -4.88
C PHE A 71 -5.00 -5.73 -5.20
N LEU A 72 -4.63 -4.84 -6.13
CA LEU A 72 -5.61 -3.93 -6.72
C LEU A 72 -6.75 -4.74 -7.32
N LEU A 73 -7.97 -4.31 -7.01
CA LEU A 73 -9.19 -5.04 -7.33
C LEU A 73 -9.68 -4.63 -8.71
N SER A 74 -10.02 -5.63 -9.51
CA SER A 74 -10.73 -5.41 -10.76
C SER A 74 -12.08 -4.76 -10.50
N LEU A 75 -12.62 -4.09 -11.53
CA LEU A 75 -13.89 -3.36 -11.45
C LEU A 75 -15.09 -4.21 -11.04
N THR A 76 -15.00 -5.55 -11.04
CA THR A 76 -16.08 -6.44 -10.62
C THR A 76 -16.16 -6.62 -9.11
N VAL A 77 -15.03 -6.60 -8.39
CA VAL A 77 -14.99 -6.78 -6.92
C VAL A 77 -14.97 -5.44 -6.19
N LEU A 78 -14.41 -4.40 -6.82
CA LEU A 78 -14.30 -3.05 -6.27
C LEU A 78 -15.64 -2.48 -5.74
N PRO A 79 -16.79 -2.58 -6.43
CA PRO A 79 -18.05 -2.03 -5.94
C PRO A 79 -18.47 -2.59 -4.58
N SER A 80 -18.25 -3.90 -4.35
CA SER A 80 -18.59 -4.56 -3.08
C SER A 80 -17.71 -4.04 -1.93
N VAL A 81 -16.41 -3.88 -2.18
CA VAL A 81 -15.46 -3.36 -1.18
C VAL A 81 -15.75 -1.90 -0.85
N LEU A 82 -16.10 -1.08 -1.85
CA LEU A 82 -16.52 0.31 -1.61
C LEU A 82 -17.79 0.39 -0.79
N HIS A 83 -18.78 -0.46 -1.11
CA HIS A 83 -20.02 -0.54 -0.35
C HIS A 83 -19.77 -0.94 1.11
N GLU A 84 -18.94 -1.96 1.35
CA GLU A 84 -18.59 -2.42 2.69
C GLU A 84 -17.85 -1.33 3.49
N ALA A 85 -16.87 -0.67 2.86
CA ALA A 85 -16.11 0.42 3.48
C ALA A 85 -17.04 1.56 3.94
N VAL A 86 -17.95 2.02 3.08
CA VAL A 86 -18.90 3.08 3.42
C VAL A 86 -19.95 2.60 4.43
N SER A 87 -20.42 1.36 4.33
CA SER A 87 -21.39 0.80 5.28
C SER A 87 -20.84 0.70 6.69
N SER A 88 -19.54 0.42 6.83
CA SER A 88 -18.88 0.31 8.13
C SER A 88 -18.97 1.62 8.93
N VAL A 89 -18.81 2.77 8.27
CA VAL A 89 -18.92 4.11 8.89
C VAL A 89 -20.35 4.63 8.95
N ALA A 90 -21.24 4.20 8.04
CA ALA A 90 -22.65 4.59 8.09
C ALA A 90 -23.41 3.97 9.27
N SER A 91 -22.91 2.85 9.82
CA SER A 91 -23.53 2.15 10.95
C SER A 91 -23.31 2.82 12.32
N THR A 92 -22.47 3.86 12.39
CA THR A 92 -22.27 4.65 13.61
C THR A 92 -23.34 5.74 13.71
N SER A 93 -23.84 5.97 14.93
CA SER A 93 -25.03 6.80 15.21
C SER A 93 -24.87 8.30 14.94
N ASP A 94 -23.68 8.75 14.53
CA ASP A 94 -23.36 10.13 14.14
C ASP A 94 -22.88 10.15 12.68
N SER A 95 -23.78 9.82 11.76
CA SER A 95 -23.47 9.67 10.33
C SER A 95 -23.18 11.04 9.69
N GLU A 96 -21.93 11.49 9.78
CA GLU A 96 -21.47 12.64 9.01
C GLU A 96 -21.31 12.24 7.54
N PRO A 97 -22.09 12.82 6.60
CA PRO A 97 -21.99 12.48 5.18
C PRO A 97 -20.60 12.78 4.60
N GLU A 98 -19.84 13.68 5.22
CA GLU A 98 -18.45 13.96 4.88
C GLU A 98 -17.52 12.76 5.14
N LEU A 99 -17.73 12.05 6.26
CA LEU A 99 -16.94 10.85 6.61
C LEU A 99 -17.20 9.70 5.63
N ALA A 100 -18.46 9.49 5.26
CA ALA A 100 -18.81 8.49 4.24
C ALA A 100 -18.14 8.81 2.88
N SER A 101 -18.13 10.08 2.49
CA SER A 101 -17.49 10.53 1.25
C SER A 101 -15.97 10.38 1.29
N SER A 102 -15.33 10.67 2.42
CA SER A 102 -13.87 10.50 2.57
C SER A 102 -13.49 9.03 2.55
N THR A 103 -14.20 8.17 3.27
CA THR A 103 -13.96 6.72 3.27
C THR A 103 -14.18 6.11 1.89
N PHE A 104 -15.21 6.54 1.15
CA PHE A 104 -15.41 6.11 -0.23
C PHE A 104 -14.21 6.49 -1.12
N SER A 105 -13.77 7.74 -1.04
CA SER A 105 -12.68 8.26 -1.86
C SER A 105 -11.36 7.56 -1.54
N GLU A 106 -11.06 7.35 -0.26
CA GLU A 106 -9.87 6.63 0.20
C GLU A 106 -9.90 5.16 -0.24
N ALA A 107 -11.03 4.48 -0.09
CA ALA A 107 -11.16 3.09 -0.53
C ALA A 107 -11.03 2.97 -2.05
N LEU A 108 -11.60 3.91 -2.82
CA LEU A 108 -11.47 3.95 -4.28
C LEU A 108 -10.00 4.13 -4.71
N LEU A 109 -9.31 5.11 -4.11
CA LEU A 109 -7.91 5.40 -4.35
C LEU A 109 -6.94 4.35 -3.78
N LYS A 110 -7.39 3.51 -2.84
CA LYS A 110 -6.61 2.38 -2.32
C LYS A 110 -6.77 1.15 -3.22
N TRP A 111 -7.98 0.83 -3.65
CA TRP A 111 -8.29 -0.49 -4.20
C TRP A 111 -8.47 -0.56 -5.71
N SER A 112 -8.76 0.54 -6.40
CA SER A 112 -8.99 0.47 -7.85
C SER A 112 -7.73 0.06 -8.62
N GLU A 113 -7.89 -0.87 -9.55
CA GLU A 113 -6.89 -1.19 -10.56
C GLU A 113 -6.52 0.06 -11.41
N PRO A 114 -5.26 0.20 -11.84
CA PRO A 114 -4.83 1.34 -12.64
C PRO A 114 -5.49 1.27 -14.02
N ALA A 115 -5.87 2.43 -14.58
CA ALA A 115 -6.28 2.46 -15.99
C ALA A 115 -5.09 2.11 -16.92
N GLU A 116 -5.36 1.73 -18.18
CA GLU A 116 -4.34 1.28 -19.16
C GLU A 116 -3.15 2.25 -19.38
N HIS A 117 -3.27 3.51 -18.96
CA HIS A 117 -2.23 4.55 -19.07
C HIS A 117 -1.79 5.15 -17.74
N GLU A 118 -2.18 4.53 -16.63
CA GLU A 118 -1.85 4.98 -15.29
C GLU A 118 -0.61 4.24 -14.77
N PHE A 119 0.57 4.77 -15.09
CA PHE A 119 1.85 4.14 -14.75
C PHE A 119 2.19 4.19 -13.25
N LEU A 120 1.70 5.20 -12.53
CA LEU A 120 2.12 5.47 -11.14
C LEU A 120 1.47 4.55 -10.11
N ARG A 121 0.40 3.85 -10.49
CA ARG A 121 -0.33 2.94 -9.60
C ARG A 121 -0.01 1.47 -9.86
N THR A 122 1.11 1.22 -10.54
CA THR A 122 1.72 -0.11 -10.61
C THR A 122 2.73 -0.28 -9.48
N TYR A 123 2.93 -1.52 -9.03
CA TYR A 123 4.00 -1.83 -8.08
C TYR A 123 5.35 -1.62 -8.75
N ILE A 124 6.10 -0.63 -8.27
CA ILE A 124 7.43 -0.29 -8.80
C ILE A 124 8.56 -1.12 -8.17
N GLY A 125 8.24 -1.88 -7.12
CA GLY A 125 9.20 -2.70 -6.39
C GLY A 125 8.53 -3.56 -5.33
N CYS A 126 9.31 -4.49 -4.77
CA CYS A 126 8.88 -5.38 -3.69
C CYS A 126 9.93 -5.40 -2.58
N LEU A 127 9.47 -5.45 -1.32
CA LEU A 127 10.27 -5.55 -0.13
C LEU A 127 10.01 -6.90 0.53
N PHE A 128 11.06 -7.72 0.61
CA PHE A 128 11.03 -9.01 1.31
C PHE A 128 11.68 -8.86 2.68
N VAL A 129 10.95 -9.20 3.73
CA VAL A 129 11.41 -8.98 5.10
C VAL A 129 11.30 -10.27 5.89
N VAL A 130 12.44 -10.71 6.40
CA VAL A 130 12.59 -11.88 7.27
C VAL A 130 13.24 -11.47 8.57
N SER A 131 13.01 -12.23 9.63
CA SER A 131 13.58 -11.99 10.94
C SER A 131 14.71 -12.98 11.22
N SER A 132 15.67 -12.58 12.05
CA SER A 132 16.62 -13.52 12.66
C SER A 132 15.95 -14.48 13.66
N ASP A 133 14.71 -14.17 14.08
CA ASP A 133 13.87 -15.05 14.92
C ASP A 133 13.14 -16.13 14.11
N ASP A 134 13.25 -16.13 12.78
CA ASP A 134 12.78 -17.25 11.95
C ASP A 134 13.74 -18.44 12.11
N ASP A 135 13.19 -19.67 12.21
CA ASP A 135 14.00 -20.90 12.37
C ASP A 135 15.00 -21.09 11.21
N ASP A 136 14.60 -20.68 10.00
CA ASP A 136 15.42 -20.69 8.78
C ASP A 136 15.09 -19.45 7.93
N PRO A 137 15.78 -18.31 8.15
CA PRO A 137 15.50 -17.04 7.46
C PRO A 137 15.72 -17.11 5.94
N GLU A 138 16.69 -17.92 5.47
CA GLU A 138 16.97 -18.08 4.05
C GLU A 138 15.82 -18.82 3.36
N GLN A 139 15.31 -19.90 3.98
CA GLN A 139 14.16 -20.61 3.45
C GLN A 139 12.91 -19.73 3.47
N GLN A 140 12.70 -18.91 4.50
CA GLN A 140 11.58 -17.97 4.52
C GLN A 140 11.69 -16.93 3.40
N LEU A 141 12.87 -16.37 3.17
CA LEU A 141 13.09 -15.44 2.07
C LEU A 141 12.79 -16.10 0.72
N ALA A 142 13.27 -17.33 0.50
CA ALA A 142 12.98 -18.08 -0.72
C ALA A 142 11.48 -18.32 -0.93
N LYS A 143 10.73 -18.62 0.14
CA LYS A 143 9.25 -18.75 0.09
C LYS A 143 8.58 -17.44 -0.30
N LEU A 144 8.99 -16.31 0.28
CA LEU A 144 8.40 -15.01 -0.05
C LEU A 144 8.66 -14.62 -1.51
N ILE A 145 9.87 -14.89 -2.03
CA ILE A 145 10.21 -14.67 -3.44
C ILE A 145 9.36 -15.56 -4.35
N ALA A 146 9.20 -16.84 -4.02
CA ALA A 146 8.35 -17.75 -4.79
C ALA A 146 6.89 -17.28 -4.84
N LEU A 147 6.34 -16.86 -3.70
CA LEU A 147 4.99 -16.30 -3.61
C LEU A 147 4.84 -15.06 -4.49
N GLN A 148 5.84 -14.18 -4.50
CA GLN A 148 5.82 -12.98 -5.32
C GLN A 148 5.85 -13.30 -6.83
N HIS A 149 6.63 -14.30 -7.26
CA HIS A 149 6.64 -14.74 -8.66
C HIS A 149 5.31 -15.34 -9.11
N GLU A 150 4.63 -16.12 -8.25
CA GLU A 150 3.30 -16.66 -8.56
C GLU A 150 2.26 -15.58 -8.84
N GLN A 151 2.48 -14.37 -8.32
CA GLN A 151 1.57 -13.22 -8.42
C GLN A 151 1.89 -12.30 -9.61
N GLN A 152 2.98 -12.54 -10.35
CA GLN A 152 3.37 -11.76 -11.54
C GLN A 152 2.90 -12.36 -12.87
N ILE A 153 2.35 -13.59 -12.84
CA ILE A 153 1.90 -14.35 -14.02
C ILE A 153 0.41 -14.15 -14.21
#